data_AF-A0A8K0N5U0-F1
#
_entry.id   AF-A0A8K0N5U0-F1
#
_cell.length_a   1.000
_cell.length_b   1.000
_cell.length_c   1.000
_cell.angle_alpha   90.00
_cell.angle_beta   90.00
_cell.angle_gamma   90.00
#
_symmetry.space_group_name_H-M   'P 1'
#
loop_
_entity.id
_entity.type
_entity.pdbx_description
1 polymer ?
#
loop_
_entity_poly.entity_id
_entity_poly.type
_entity_poly.pdbx_seq_one_letter_code
_entity_poly.pdbx_strand_id
1 'polypeptide(L)' 'MCPGLGLAMLHLEYFVANLVREFEWKAVEGEEVDLSEKLEFTVAMKCPLRARTFPRKE' A
#
# COMPACT_ATOMS: atom_id res chain seq x y z
N MET A 1 -19.15 12.80 -9.29
CA MET A 1 -18.42 13.10 -8.03
C MET A 1 -18.55 11.90 -7.10
N CYS A 2 -17.44 11.42 -6.53
CA CYS A 2 -17.46 10.28 -5.60
C CYS A 2 -17.97 10.75 -4.22
N PRO A 3 -19.09 10.21 -3.69
CA PRO A 3 -19.64 10.64 -2.40
C PRO A 3 -18.72 10.30 -1.22
N GLY A 4 -17.85 9.30 -1.38
CA GLY A 4 -16.91 8.87 -0.33
C GLY A 4 -15.57 9.61 -0.33
N LEU A 5 -15.33 10.56 -1.23
CA LEU A 5 -13.99 11.16 -1.42
C LEU A 5 -13.40 11.73 -0.13
N GLY A 6 -14.16 12.56 0.59
CA GLY A 6 -13.67 13.18 1.84
C GLY A 6 -13.37 12.15 2.93
N LEU A 7 -14.24 11.16 3.09
CA LEU A 7 -14.06 10.08 4.07
C LEU A 7 -12.85 9.21 3.72
N ALA A 8 -12.69 8.86 2.45
CA ALA A 8 -11.60 8.03 1.95
C ALA A 8 -10.24 8.71 2.16
N MET A 9 -10.13 10.02 1.88
CA MET A 9 -8.89 10.77 2.12
C MET A 9 -8.48 10.74 3.60
N LEU A 10 -9.43 11.00 4.52
CA LEU A 10 -9.16 10.93 5.96
C LEU A 10 -8.67 9.53 6.39
N HIS A 11 -9.27 8.46 5.85
CA HIS A 11 -8.85 7.09 6.16
C HIS A 11 -7.45 6.80 5.59
N LEU A 12 -7.20 7.15 4.33
CA LEU A 12 -5.92 6.92 3.67
C LEU A 12 -4.78 7.67 4.39
N GLU A 13 -4.99 8.94 4.73
CA GLU A 13 -4.02 9.74 5.47
C GLU A 13 -3.69 9.11 6.82
N TYR A 14 -4.70 8.74 7.61
CA TYR A 14 -4.50 8.08 8.90
C TYR A 14 -3.77 6.74 8.75
N PHE A 15 -4.21 5.86 7.85
CA PHE A 15 -3.60 4.54 7.69
C PHE A 15 -2.17 4.63 7.18
N VAL A 16 -1.93 5.38 6.09
CA VAL A 16 -0.60 5.47 5.49
C VAL A 16 0.36 6.14 6.46
N ALA A 17 -0.02 7.24 7.12
CA ALA A 17 0.85 7.93 8.08
C ALA A 17 1.28 7.01 9.24
N ASN A 18 0.35 6.26 9.83
CA ASN A 18 0.69 5.32 10.90
C ASN A 18 1.54 4.15 10.38
N LEU A 19 1.18 3.56 9.23
CA LEU A 19 1.92 2.42 8.68
C LEU A 19 3.37 2.75 8.31
N VAL A 20 3.63 3.93 7.75
CA VAL A 20 5.01 4.35 7.41
C VAL A 20 5.79 4.82 8.63
N ARG A 21 5.12 5.38 9.65
CA ARG A 21 5.73 5.75 10.93
C ARG A 21 6.17 4.52 11.72
N GLU A 22 5.28 3.56 11.91
CA GLU A 22 5.52 2.41 12.78
C GLU A 22 6.40 1.33 12.14
N PHE A 23 6.43 1.21 10.82
CA PHE A 23 7.11 0.09 10.15
C PHE A 23 8.12 0.52 9.09
N GLU A 24 9.29 -0.13 9.09
CA GLU A 24 10.18 -0.20 7.95
C GLU A 24 9.67 -1.28 6.98
N TRP A 25 9.55 -0.93 5.70
CA TRP A 25 9.04 -1.81 4.66
C TRP A 25 10.18 -2.28 3.76
N LYS A 26 10.30 -3.59 3.58
CA LYS A 26 11.29 -4.21 2.68
C LYS A 26 10.59 -5.13 1.69
N ALA A 27 11.15 -5.22 0.48
CA ALA A 27 10.77 -6.25 -0.46
C ALA A 27 11.11 -7.64 0.10
N VAL A 28 10.42 -8.68 -0.39
CA VAL A 28 10.81 -10.06 -0.13
C VAL A 28 12.08 -10.35 -0.94
N GLU A 29 13.08 -10.98 -0.33
CA GLU A 29 14.32 -11.32 -1.05
C GLU A 29 14.04 -12.20 -2.27
N GLY A 30 14.60 -11.82 -3.42
CA GLY A 30 14.38 -12.53 -4.68
C GLY A 30 13.07 -12.21 -5.40
N GLU A 31 12.19 -11.37 -4.83
CA GLU A 31 10.97 -10.90 -5.48
C GLU A 31 11.12 -9.44 -5.91
N GLU A 32 11.04 -9.17 -7.22
CA GLU A 32 10.98 -7.80 -7.73
C GLU A 32 9.58 -7.21 -7.56
N VAL A 33 9.53 -5.90 -7.30
CA VAL A 33 8.26 -5.16 -7.21
C VAL A 33 7.79 -4.84 -8.63
N ASP A 34 6.80 -5.58 -9.12
CA ASP A 34 6.14 -5.33 -10.39
C ASP A 34 4.92 -4.42 -10.20
N LEU A 35 4.99 -3.20 -10.73
CA LEU A 35 3.88 -2.24 -10.70
C LEU A 35 2.97 -2.31 -11.94
N SER A 36 3.15 -3.32 -12.81
CA SER A 36 2.30 -3.46 -13.98
C SER A 36 0.85 -3.76 -13.60
N GLU A 37 -0.08 -3.22 -14.38
CA GLU A 37 -1.50 -3.18 -14.04
C GLU A 37 -2.32 -4.22 -14.83
N LYS A 38 -3.36 -4.77 -14.20
CA LYS A 38 -4.46 -5.48 -14.86
C LYS A 38 -5.78 -4.75 -14.60
N LEU A 39 -6.59 -4.66 -15.64
CA LEU A 39 -7.93 -4.13 -15.53
C LEU A 39 -8.89 -5.25 -15.13
N GLU A 40 -9.59 -5.06 -14.02
CA GLU A 40 -10.72 -5.88 -13.60
C GLU A 40 -11.95 -4.97 -13.45
N PHE A 41 -12.75 -5.15 -12.40
CA PHE A 41 -13.74 -4.15 -12.02
C PHE A 41 -13.08 -2.84 -11.55
N THR A 42 -11.91 -2.95 -10.92
CA THR A 42 -10.98 -1.85 -10.61
C THR A 42 -9.61 -2.14 -11.25
N VAL A 43 -8.71 -1.15 -11.31
CA VAL A 43 -7.32 -1.38 -11.71
C VAL A 43 -6.57 -2.02 -10.53
N ALA A 44 -5.93 -3.16 -10.78
CA ALA A 44 -5.17 -3.92 -9.78
C ALA A 44 -3.75 -4.23 -10.29
N MET A 45 -2.83 -4.59 -9.39
CA MET A 45 -1.49 -5.05 -9.79
C MET A 45 -1.58 -6.44 -10.45
N LYS A 46 -0.85 -6.66 -11.55
CA LYS A 46 -0.77 -7.98 -12.20
C LYS A 46 -0.21 -9.02 -11.25
N CYS A 47 0.87 -8.65 -10.56
CA CYS A 47 1.51 -9.43 -9.51
C CYS A 47 1.31 -8.70 -8.17
N PRO A 48 0.44 -9.19 -7.27
CA PRO A 48 0.19 -8.51 -6.00
C PRO A 48 1.46 -8.31 -5.18
N LEU A 49 1.66 -7.10 -4.66
CA LEU A 49 2.80 -6.76 -3.82
C LEU A 49 2.86 -7.64 -2.57
N ARG A 50 4.04 -8.21 -2.30
CA ARG A 50 4.37 -8.84 -1.02
C ARG A 50 5.45 -8.03 -0.33
N ALA A 51 5.15 -7.60 0.90
CA ALA A 51 6.07 -6.78 1.68
C ALA A 51 6.38 -7.45 3.02
N ARG A 52 7.60 -7.25 3.51
CA ARG A 52 8.00 -7.57 4.88
C ARG A 52 8.03 -6.27 5.67
N THR A 53 7.28 -6.23 6.76
CA THR A 53 7.27 -5.10 7.68
C THR A 53 8.04 -5.43 8.94
N PHE A 54 8.83 -4.47 9.42
CA PHE A 54 9.57 -4.56 10.67
C PHE A 54 9.22 -3.34 11.52
N PRO A 55 8.94 -3.47 12.82
CA PRO A 55 8.74 -2.32 13.68
C PRO A 55 9.96 -1.38 13.59
N ARG A 56 9.74 -0.09 13.33
CA ARG A 56 10.80 0.91 13.49
C ARG A 56 11.07 1.03 14.98
N LYS A 57 12.33 0.83 15.37
CA LYS A 57 12.79 1.22 16.70
C LYS A 57 13.15 2.69 16.62
N GLU A 58 12.62 3.49 17.54
CA GLU A 58 13.10 4.86 17.77
C GLU A 58 14.55 4.85 18.25
#